data_AF-A0A838G8D2-F1
#
_entry.id   AF-A0A838G8D2-F1
#
_cell.length_a   1.000
_cell.length_b   1.000
_cell.length_c   1.000
_cell.angle_alpha   90.00
_cell.angle_beta   90.00
_cell.angle_gamma   90.00
#
_symmetry.space_group_name_H-M   'P 1'
#
loop_
_entity.id
_entity.type
_entity.pdbx_description
1 polymer ?
#
loop_
_entity_poly.entity_id
_entity_poly.type
_entity_poly.pdbx_seq_one_letter_code
_entity_poly.pdbx_strand_id
1 'polypeptide(L)' 'MGRAAAHQFLGRHPGRWEIAYQEDNRAAAAFWRQAARDLVGIRWSGERRPVPDKPDAPPESWLSLTVPEK' A
#
# COMPACT_ATOMS: atom_id res chain seq x y z
N MET A 1 -11.97 12.08 2.61
CA MET A 1 -12.53 11.05 3.52
C MET A 1 -11.67 9.78 3.56
N GLY A 2 -11.56 9.00 2.47
CA GLY A 2 -10.87 7.68 2.50
C GLY A 2 -9.43 7.68 3.03
N ARG A 3 -8.61 8.67 2.67
CA ARG A 3 -7.20 8.72 3.10
C ARG A 3 -7.03 9.03 4.58
N ALA A 4 -7.85 9.93 5.12
CA ALA A 4 -7.83 10.22 6.55
C ALA A 4 -8.22 8.98 7.37
N ALA A 5 -9.21 8.21 6.90
CA ALA A 5 -9.57 6.95 7.53
C ALA A 5 -8.43 5.92 7.46
N ALA A 6 -7.78 5.78 6.31
CA ALA A 6 -6.62 4.90 6.16
C ALA A 6 -5.48 5.28 7.14
N HIS A 7 -5.16 6.57 7.26
CA HIS A 7 -4.13 7.04 8.19
C HIS A 7 -4.51 6.77 9.64
N GLN A 8 -5.77 7.02 10.01
CA GLN A 8 -6.24 6.76 11.36
C GLN A 8 -6.17 5.27 11.70
N PHE A 9 -6.58 4.40 10.78
CA PHE A 9 -6.52 2.95 10.97
C PHE A 9 -5.07 2.47 11.12
N LEU A 10 -4.21 2.81 10.15
CA LEU A 10 -2.80 2.42 10.16
C LEU A 10 -2.06 2.98 11.37
N GLY A 11 -2.33 4.23 11.77
CA GLY A 11 -1.73 4.85 12.95
C GLY A 11 -2.21 4.27 14.29
N ARG A 12 -3.36 3.57 14.34
CA ARG A 12 -3.81 2.82 15.53
C ARG A 12 -3.15 1.45 15.64
N HIS A 13 -2.55 0.97 14.55
CA HIS A 13 -1.92 -0.33 14.43
C HIS A 13 -0.51 -0.17 13.84
N PRO A 14 0.43 0.41 14.60
CA PRO A 14 1.79 0.62 14.13
C PRO A 14 2.51 -0.71 13.83
N GLY A 15 3.57 -0.64 13.03
CA GLY A 15 4.33 -1.81 12.58
C GLY A 15 4.38 -1.95 11.07
N ARG A 16 4.76 -3.15 10.60
CA ARG A 16 4.95 -3.45 9.17
C ARG A 16 3.61 -3.74 8.51
N TRP A 17 3.38 -3.10 7.38
CA TRP A 17 2.20 -3.31 6.53
C TRP A 17 2.61 -3.68 5.12
N GLU A 18 1.83 -4.57 4.52
CA GLU A 18 1.85 -4.86 3.09
C GLU A 18 0.42 -4.68 2.55
N ILE A 19 0.27 -3.83 1.54
CA ILE A 19 -1.04 -3.43 1.01
C ILE A 19 -1.07 -3.77 -0.47
N ALA A 20 -1.93 -4.72 -0.84
CA ALA A 20 -2.19 -5.08 -2.22
C ALA A 20 -3.14 -4.07 -2.90
N TYR A 21 -2.86 -3.77 -4.16
CA TYR A 21 -3.73 -2.98 -5.04
C TYR A 21 -3.51 -3.38 -6.51
N GLN A 22 -4.49 -3.08 -7.35
CA GLN A 22 -4.37 -3.27 -8.80
C GLN A 22 -3.72 -2.03 -9.42
N GLU A 23 -2.61 -2.22 -10.13
CA GLU A 23 -1.91 -1.12 -10.83
C GLU A 23 -2.79 -0.45 -11.89
N ASP A 24 -3.60 -1.24 -12.60
CA ASP A 24 -4.52 -0.76 -13.64
C ASP A 24 -5.65 0.12 -13.06
N ASN A 25 -5.97 -0.05 -11.77
CA ASN A 25 -6.79 0.89 -11.05
C ASN A 25 -5.94 2.10 -10.64
N ARG A 26 -5.74 3.01 -11.60
CA ARG A 26 -4.92 4.23 -11.43
C ARG A 26 -5.34 5.06 -10.21
N ALA A 27 -6.63 5.07 -9.88
CA ALA A 27 -7.13 5.78 -8.70
C ALA A 27 -6.67 5.12 -7.39
N ALA A 28 -6.77 3.79 -7.29
CA ALA A 28 -6.27 3.04 -6.13
C ALA A 28 -4.73 3.14 -6.01
N ALA A 29 -4.02 3.03 -7.12
CA ALA A 29 -2.56 3.17 -7.14
C ALA A 29 -2.12 4.57 -6.63
N ALA A 30 -2.74 5.63 -7.14
CA ALA A 30 -2.47 6.99 -6.67
C ALA A 30 -2.84 7.17 -5.19
N PHE A 31 -3.98 6.62 -4.77
CA PHE A 31 -4.45 6.69 -3.39
C PHE A 31 -3.43 6.09 -2.40
N TRP A 32 -3.00 4.85 -2.63
CA TRP A 32 -2.10 4.16 -1.70
C TRP A 32 -0.69 4.77 -1.68
N ARG A 33 -0.17 5.20 -2.83
CA ARG A 33 1.12 5.90 -2.88
C ARG A 33 1.09 7.23 -2.13
N GLN A 34 -0.02 7.97 -2.21
CA GLN A 34 -0.17 9.20 -1.45
C GLN A 34 -0.33 8.92 0.05
N ALA A 35 -1.14 7.93 0.43
CA ALA A 35 -1.28 7.54 1.84
C ALA A 35 0.05 7.12 2.47
N ALA A 36 0.86 6.34 1.75
CA ALA A 36 2.20 5.96 2.21
C ALA A 36 3.13 7.18 2.35
N ARG A 37 3.10 8.11 1.39
CA ARG A 37 3.87 9.36 1.47
C ARG A 37 3.49 10.20 2.67
N ASP A 38 2.20 10.33 2.94
CA ASP A 38 1.71 11.14 4.05
C ASP A 38 2.07 10.50 5.41
N LEU A 39 2.14 9.17 5.50
CA LEU A 39 2.47 8.45 6.74
C LEU A 39 3.97 8.35 7.01
N VAL A 40 4.76 8.00 6.00
CA VAL A 40 6.18 7.62 6.18
C VAL A 40 7.16 8.36 5.26
N GLY A 41 6.65 9.30 4.45
CA GLY A 41 7.44 10.03 3.46
C GLY A 41 7.88 9.13 2.31
N ILE A 42 9.18 9.08 2.05
CA ILE A 42 9.76 8.21 1.01
C ILE A 42 10.12 6.81 1.51
N ARG A 43 9.82 6.48 2.78
CA ARG A 43 10.20 5.21 3.43
C ARG A 43 9.18 4.09 3.20
N TRP A 44 8.78 3.89 1.95
CA TRP A 44 7.94 2.79 1.51
C TRP A 44 8.47 2.23 0.19
N SER A 45 8.17 0.97 -0.10
CA SER A 45 8.54 0.32 -1.36
C SER A 45 7.32 -0.23 -2.09
N GLY A 46 7.42 -0.32 -3.40
CA GLY A 46 6.46 -0.98 -4.26
C GLY A 46 7.07 -2.21 -4.91
N GLU A 47 6.31 -3.30 -4.98
CA GLU A 47 6.71 -4.54 -5.64
C GLU A 47 5.55 -5.06 -6.48
N ARG A 48 5.82 -5.66 -7.65
CA ARG A 48 4.82 -6.43 -8.39
C ARG A 48 5.09 -7.91 -8.19
N ARG A 49 4.15 -8.62 -7.58
CA ARG A 49 4.27 -10.04 -7.25
C ARG A 49 3.40 -10.87 -8.19
N PRO A 50 3.91 -11.97 -8.77
CA PRO A 50 3.07 -12.89 -9.53
C PRO A 50 2.00 -13.51 -8.63
N VAL A 51 0.84 -13.83 -9.20
CA VAL A 51 -0.21 -14.53 -8.48
C VAL A 51 0.12 -16.04 -8.48
N PRO A 52 0.28 -16.69 -7.31
CA PRO A 52 0.53 -18.12 -7.24
C PRO A 52 -0.52 -18.91 -8.04
N ASP A 53 -0.06 -19.95 -8.74
CA ASP A 53 -0.88 -20.85 -9.55
C ASP A 53 -1.67 -20.18 -10.70
N LYS A 54 -1.33 -18.92 -11.06
CA LYS A 54 -1.97 -18.17 -12.14
C LYS A 54 -0.93 -17.40 -12.98
N PRO A 55 -0.18 -18.10 -13.86
CA PRO A 55 0.91 -17.48 -14.63
C PRO A 55 0.43 -16.41 -15.63
N ASP A 56 -0.81 -16.53 -16.12
CA ASP A 56 -1.38 -15.60 -17.09
C ASP A 56 -2.09 -14.39 -16.44
N ALA A 57 -2.25 -14.40 -15.11
CA ALA A 57 -2.84 -13.27 -14.41
C ALA A 57 -1.83 -12.11 -14.34
N PRO A 58 -2.28 -10.85 -14.50
CA PRO A 58 -1.41 -9.71 -14.28
C PRO A 58 -0.87 -9.74 -12.84
N PRO A 59 0.41 -9.40 -12.62
CA PRO A 59 1.00 -9.40 -11.30
C PRO A 59 0.32 -8.36 -10.39
N GLU A 60 0.13 -8.72 -9.13
CA GLU A 60 -0.48 -7.85 -8.14
C GLU A 60 0.54 -6.82 -7.64
N SER A 61 0.13 -5.56 -7.49
CA SER A 61 0.99 -4.53 -6.92
C SER A 61 0.87 -4.54 -5.41
N TRP A 62 2.01 -4.56 -4.75
CA TRP A 62 2.16 -4.54 -3.30
C TRP A 62 2.89 -3.27 -2.88
N LEU A 63 2.41 -2.61 -1.83
CA LEU A 63 3.07 -1.51 -1.17
C LEU A 63 3.46 -1.93 0.24
N SER A 64 4.73 -1.81 0.58
CA SER A 64 5.24 -2.13 1.91
C SER A 64 5.72 -0.87 2.63
N LEU A 65 5.29 -0.70 3.88
CA LEU A 65 5.73 0.39 4.74
C LEU A 65 5.81 -0.02 6.21
N THR A 66 6.52 0.76 7.02
CA THR A 66 6.51 0.62 8.48
C THR A 66 5.93 1.87 9.10
N VAL A 67 4.77 1.75 9.74
CA VAL A 67 4.14 2.83 10.49
C VAL A 67 4.83 2.93 11.85
N PRO A 68 5.42 4.07 12.22
CA PRO A 68 6.10 4.22 13.50
C PRO A 68 5.11 4.19 14.66
N GLU A 69 5.58 3.73 15.82
CA GLU A 69 4.88 3.95 17.09
C GLU A 69 4.84 5.46 17.39
N LYS A 70 3.83 5.88 18.16
CA LYS A 70 3.70 7.29 18.60
C LYS A 70 4.64 7.63 19.74
#